data_AF-A0A941NE20-F1
#
_entry.id   AF-A0A941NE20-F1
#
_cell.length_a   1.000
_cell.length_b   1.000
_cell.length_c   1.000
_cell.angle_alpha   90.00
_cell.angle_beta   90.00
_cell.angle_gamma   90.00
#
_symmetry.space_group_name_H-M   'P 1'
#
loop_
_entity.id
_entity.type
_entity.pdbx_description
1 polymer ?
#
loop_
_entity_poly.entity_id
_entity_poly.type
_entity_poly.pdbx_seq_one_letter_code
_entity_poly.pdbx_strand_id
1 'polypeptide(L)'
;MSDARQRLTHLIELATTDAPENRRTLAVELCDLLLDWPAHYPAAMREPFEALLEKIVRLIDADTRRALAERLGARDETPLPLLNEFYFDAPSETRDAIVLRNALLEDGTQPELPRANEKEIVAAARSRTNGEFTRAFASMLGIEAGTAERILLDSSGRALAIACKGAHMNRATFSALAVLTEGSGGTVDLRERLSSFDSVPLTAAERLLVHWRTKHAA
;
A
#
# COMPACT_ATOMS: atom_id res chain seq x y z
N MET A 1 29.72 21.60 -7.35
CA MET A 1 29.37 20.91 -8.61
C MET A 1 29.93 19.48 -8.72
N SER A 2 31.05 19.12 -8.05
CA SER A 2 31.60 17.75 -8.07
C SER A 2 30.69 16.71 -7.39
N ASP A 3 30.04 17.10 -6.31
CA ASP A 3 29.27 16.20 -5.44
C ASP A 3 28.05 15.58 -6.12
N ALA A 4 27.28 16.39 -6.86
CA ALA A 4 26.03 15.95 -7.46
C ALA A 4 26.17 14.86 -8.52
N ARG A 5 27.16 15.05 -9.40
CA ARG A 5 27.45 14.10 -10.47
C ARG A 5 28.01 12.80 -9.90
N GLN A 6 28.89 12.89 -8.90
CA GLN A 6 29.45 11.72 -8.21
C GLN A 6 28.34 10.93 -7.49
N ARG A 7 27.44 11.61 -6.78
CA ARG A 7 26.28 11.00 -6.14
C ARG A 7 25.37 10.31 -7.14
N LEU A 8 25.07 10.94 -8.28
CA LEU A 8 24.25 10.33 -9.34
C LEU A 8 24.93 9.08 -9.93
N THR A 9 26.24 9.14 -10.21
CA THR A 9 26.99 7.98 -10.71
C THR A 9 26.95 6.83 -9.71
N HIS A 10 27.15 7.10 -8.43
CA HIS A 10 27.04 6.09 -7.37
C HIS A 10 25.64 5.46 -7.28
N LEU A 11 24.57 6.27 -7.32
CA LEU A 11 23.20 5.75 -7.28
C LEU A 11 22.88 4.89 -8.52
N ILE A 12 23.42 5.23 -9.69
CA ILE A 12 23.31 4.42 -10.89
C ILE A 12 24.05 3.09 -10.73
N GLU A 13 25.28 3.11 -10.21
CA GLU A 13 26.07 1.89 -9.95
C GLU A 13 25.32 0.93 -9.01
N LEU A 14 24.76 1.45 -7.92
CA LEU A 14 23.92 0.69 -7.00
C LEU A 14 22.68 0.11 -7.69
N ALA A 15 22.00 0.90 -8.54
CA ALA A 15 20.82 0.46 -9.26
C ALA A 15 21.11 -0.61 -10.32
N THR A 16 22.29 -0.57 -10.95
CA THR A 16 22.71 -1.55 -11.97
C THR A 16 23.18 -2.87 -11.39
N THR A 17 23.59 -2.89 -10.13
CA THR A 17 24.13 -4.09 -9.49
C THR A 17 23.01 -4.83 -8.78
N ASP A 18 22.63 -5.99 -9.30
CA ASP A 18 21.46 -6.76 -8.85
C ASP A 18 21.70 -7.53 -7.53
N ALA A 19 22.01 -6.79 -6.45
CA ALA A 19 22.27 -7.34 -5.12
C ALA A 19 21.28 -6.75 -4.10
N PRO A 20 20.69 -7.57 -3.19
CA PRO A 20 19.76 -7.09 -2.17
C PRO A 20 20.31 -5.94 -1.31
N GLU A 21 21.57 -6.04 -0.89
CA GLU A 21 22.25 -5.00 -0.10
C GLU A 21 22.37 -3.67 -0.87
N ASN A 22 22.58 -3.72 -2.18
CA ASN A 22 22.67 -2.53 -3.01
C ASN A 22 21.30 -1.87 -3.18
N ARG A 23 20.22 -2.66 -3.33
CA ARG A 23 18.86 -2.14 -3.37
C ARG A 23 18.47 -1.47 -2.04
N ARG A 24 18.83 -2.09 -0.91
CA ARG A 24 18.64 -1.52 0.43
C ARG A 24 19.40 -0.20 0.56
N THR A 25 20.68 -0.19 0.21
CA THR A 25 21.54 1.00 0.27
C THR A 25 20.98 2.11 -0.60
N LEU A 26 20.59 1.80 -1.84
CA LEU A 26 19.97 2.72 -2.77
C LEU A 26 18.68 3.33 -2.18
N ALA A 27 17.79 2.50 -1.61
CA ALA A 27 16.54 2.99 -1.03
C ALA A 27 16.78 3.97 0.13
N VAL A 28 17.72 3.66 1.01
CA VAL A 28 18.09 4.51 2.15
C VAL A 28 18.70 5.82 1.66
N GLU A 29 19.64 5.77 0.73
CA GLU A 29 20.28 6.97 0.20
C GLU A 29 19.32 7.89 -0.55
N LEU A 30 18.38 7.31 -1.31
CA LEU A 30 17.30 8.06 -1.96
C LEU A 30 16.37 8.70 -0.93
N CYS A 31 16.01 7.97 0.12
CA CYS A 31 15.19 8.51 1.20
C CYS A 31 15.88 9.68 1.91
N ASP A 32 17.17 9.54 2.25
CA ASP A 32 17.96 10.60 2.87
C ASP A 32 18.00 11.85 1.99
N LEU A 33 18.25 11.68 0.69
CA LEU A 33 18.27 12.77 -0.28
C LEU A 33 16.90 13.46 -0.42
N LEU A 34 15.80 12.70 -0.38
CA LEU A 34 14.45 13.27 -0.46
C LEU A 34 14.04 13.98 0.84
N LEU A 35 14.55 13.55 1.99
CA LEU A 35 14.31 14.20 3.28
C LEU A 35 15.13 15.49 3.45
N ASP A 36 16.34 15.54 2.91
CA ASP A 36 17.22 16.71 2.95
C ASP A 36 17.67 17.07 1.53
N TRP A 37 16.73 17.61 0.75
CA TRP A 37 16.97 17.94 -0.65
C TRP A 37 17.97 19.10 -0.79
N PRO A 38 19.13 18.90 -1.44
CA PRO A 38 20.15 19.94 -1.49
C PRO A 38 19.67 21.19 -2.22
N ALA A 39 19.84 22.38 -1.63
CA ALA A 39 19.37 23.64 -2.19
C ALA A 39 19.94 23.98 -3.59
N HIS A 40 21.08 23.39 -3.96
CA HIS A 40 21.72 23.57 -5.26
C HIS A 40 21.20 22.58 -6.33
N TYR A 41 20.33 21.65 -5.97
CA TYR A 41 19.66 20.76 -6.91
C TYR A 41 18.36 21.41 -7.41
N PRO A 42 18.09 21.39 -8.73
CA PRO A 42 16.81 21.84 -9.25
C PRO A 42 15.65 21.05 -8.65
N ALA A 43 14.58 21.71 -8.22
CA ALA A 43 13.38 21.03 -7.69
C ALA A 43 12.76 20.06 -8.71
N ALA A 44 12.83 20.38 -10.01
CA ALA A 44 12.38 19.50 -11.09
C ALA A 44 13.13 18.16 -11.16
N MET A 45 14.32 18.06 -10.56
CA MET A 45 15.07 16.80 -10.50
C MET A 45 14.53 15.86 -9.41
N ARG A 46 13.65 16.32 -8.52
CA ARG A 46 13.13 15.53 -7.40
C ARG A 46 12.22 14.39 -7.84
N GLU A 47 11.31 14.64 -8.77
CA GLU A 47 10.31 13.67 -9.24
C GLU A 47 10.93 12.35 -9.77
N PRO A 48 12.00 12.36 -10.61
CA PRO A 48 12.70 11.13 -10.99
C PRO A 48 13.23 10.30 -9.82
N PHE A 49 13.70 10.94 -8.73
CA PHE A 49 14.22 10.25 -7.55
C PHE A 49 13.09 9.66 -6.71
N GLU A 50 11.96 10.37 -6.61
CA GLU A 50 10.74 9.86 -5.99
C GLU A 50 10.21 8.63 -6.73
N ALA A 51 10.12 8.70 -8.06
CA ALA A 51 9.71 7.59 -8.91
C ALA A 51 10.68 6.39 -8.83
N LEU A 52 11.99 6.65 -8.67
CA LEU A 52 12.98 5.59 -8.46
C LEU A 52 12.79 4.95 -7.08
N LEU A 53 12.60 5.74 -6.03
CA LEU A 53 12.36 5.21 -4.69
C LEU A 53 11.08 4.37 -4.65
N GLU A 54 9.99 4.83 -5.28
CA GLU A 54 8.72 4.08 -5.42
C GLU A 54 8.95 2.69 -6.02
N LYS A 55 9.82 2.57 -7.03
CA LYS A 55 10.16 1.28 -7.64
C LYS A 55 11.03 0.42 -6.71
N ILE A 56 12.07 1.01 -6.14
CA ILE A 56 13.05 0.27 -5.33
C ILE A 56 12.44 -0.24 -4.02
N VAL A 57 11.50 0.48 -3.41
CA VAL A 57 10.85 0.01 -2.17
C VAL A 57 10.13 -1.33 -2.37
N ARG A 58 9.70 -1.68 -3.58
CA ARG A 58 9.08 -2.99 -3.88
C ARG A 58 10.07 -4.15 -3.85
N LEU A 59 11.37 -3.87 -3.93
CA LEU A 59 12.44 -4.87 -4.11
C LEU A 59 13.31 -5.09 -2.87
N ILE A 60 12.97 -4.44 -1.75
CA ILE A 60 13.70 -4.49 -0.48
C ILE A 60 12.85 -5.19 0.61
N ASP A 61 13.51 -5.58 1.69
CA ASP A 61 12.89 -6.30 2.80
C ASP A 61 11.90 -5.45 3.60
N ALA A 62 10.98 -6.13 4.30
CA ALA A 62 9.90 -5.48 5.06
C ALA A 62 10.40 -4.57 6.20
N ASP A 63 11.54 -4.89 6.83
CA ASP A 63 12.07 -4.08 7.92
C ASP A 63 12.63 -2.76 7.39
N THR A 64 13.34 -2.80 6.27
CA THR A 64 13.76 -1.57 5.58
C THR A 64 12.54 -0.76 5.12
N ARG A 65 11.52 -1.40 4.53
CA ARG A 65 10.29 -0.70 4.11
C ARG A 65 9.61 0.02 5.28
N ARG A 66 9.51 -0.64 6.44
CA ARG A 66 8.94 -0.04 7.66
C ARG A 66 9.74 1.17 8.12
N ALA A 67 11.06 1.06 8.16
CA ALA A 67 11.93 2.18 8.55
C ALA A 67 11.78 3.38 7.59
N LEU A 68 11.65 3.15 6.28
CA LEU A 68 11.40 4.22 5.31
C LEU A 68 9.99 4.83 5.46
N ALA A 69 8.98 3.99 5.71
CA ALA A 69 7.60 4.42 5.94
C ALA A 69 7.48 5.35 7.16
N GLU A 70 8.17 5.04 8.26
CA GLU A 70 8.18 5.88 9.47
C GLU A 70 8.80 7.26 9.19
N ARG A 71 9.85 7.32 8.38
CA ARG A 71 10.58 8.56 8.09
C ARG A 71 9.86 9.46 7.10
N LEU A 72 9.28 8.88 6.04
CA LEU A 72 8.62 9.61 4.96
C LEU A 72 7.13 9.81 5.22
N GLY A 73 6.49 8.93 5.99
CA GLY A 73 5.05 8.95 6.26
C GLY A 73 4.57 10.19 7.02
N ALA A 74 5.45 10.84 7.77
CA ALA A 74 5.15 12.05 8.54
C ALA A 74 5.31 13.36 7.74
N ARG A 75 5.66 13.27 6.45
CA ARG A 75 5.99 14.44 5.61
C ARG A 75 4.87 14.73 4.62
N ASP A 76 4.41 15.98 4.62
CA ASP A 76 3.35 16.45 3.71
C ASP A 76 3.82 16.38 2.25
N GLU A 77 5.10 16.69 2.02
CA GLU A 77 5.74 16.69 0.71
C GLU A 77 5.95 15.29 0.11
N THR A 78 5.77 14.20 0.88
CA THR A 78 5.93 12.85 0.33
C THR A 78 4.86 12.59 -0.73
N PRO A 79 5.24 12.14 -1.95
CA PRO A 79 4.27 11.83 -2.99
C PRO A 79 3.29 10.73 -2.58
N LEU A 80 2.03 10.91 -2.95
CA LEU A 80 0.97 9.97 -2.60
C LEU A 80 1.21 8.54 -3.17
N PRO A 81 1.73 8.34 -4.38
CA PRO A 81 2.06 6.99 -4.87
C PRO A 81 3.08 6.26 -3.98
N LEU A 82 4.12 6.95 -3.54
CA LEU A 82 5.13 6.42 -2.63
C LEU A 82 4.54 6.12 -1.24
N LEU A 83 3.64 6.97 -0.75
CA LEU A 83 2.92 6.68 0.48
C LEU A 83 2.02 5.43 0.37
N ASN A 84 1.34 5.26 -0.77
CA ASN A 84 0.51 4.08 -1.02
C ASN A 84 1.35 2.79 -1.03
N GLU A 85 2.61 2.86 -1.49
CA GLU A 85 3.54 1.74 -1.38
C GLU A 85 3.72 1.30 0.07
N PHE A 86 3.84 2.24 1.00
CA PHE A 86 4.10 1.97 2.40
C PHE A 86 2.87 1.56 3.21
N TYR A 87 1.64 1.61 2.66
CA TYR A 87 0.40 1.44 3.43
C TYR A 87 0.45 0.27 4.45
N PHE A 88 0.85 -0.93 4.01
CA PHE A 88 0.88 -2.09 4.89
C PHE A 88 2.09 -2.15 5.85
N ASP A 89 3.12 -1.35 5.62
CA ASP A 89 4.34 -1.27 6.43
C ASP A 89 4.33 -0.07 7.38
N ALA A 90 3.43 0.89 7.14
CA ALA A 90 3.35 2.14 7.87
C ALA A 90 2.62 2.00 9.23
N PRO A 91 2.95 2.87 10.21
CA PRO A 91 2.18 3.04 11.45
C PRO A 91 0.70 3.41 11.19
N SER A 92 -0.16 3.22 12.18
CA SER A 92 -1.61 3.44 12.05
C SER A 92 -1.94 4.88 11.64
N GLU A 93 -1.28 5.86 12.27
CA GLU A 93 -1.47 7.29 12.02
C GLU A 93 -1.10 7.64 10.58
N THR A 94 -0.02 7.05 10.05
CA THR A 94 0.38 7.21 8.66
C THR A 94 -0.62 6.55 7.73
N ARG A 95 -1.16 5.36 8.03
CA ARG A 95 -2.23 4.74 7.23
C ARG A 95 -3.47 5.62 7.14
N ASP A 96 -3.82 6.29 8.24
CA ASP A 96 -4.95 7.22 8.26
C ASP A 96 -4.70 8.45 7.40
N ALA A 97 -3.49 9.02 7.48
CA ALA A 97 -3.08 10.10 6.59
C ALA A 97 -3.10 9.67 5.11
N ILE A 98 -2.66 8.44 4.80
CA ILE A 98 -2.71 7.88 3.44
C ILE A 98 -4.15 7.82 2.92
N VAL A 99 -5.06 7.25 3.72
CA VAL A 99 -6.48 7.14 3.35
C VAL A 99 -7.09 8.53 3.14
N LEU A 100 -6.82 9.47 4.04
CA LEU A 100 -7.31 10.84 3.94
C LEU A 100 -6.79 11.54 2.67
N ARG A 101 -5.49 11.45 2.39
CA ARG A 101 -4.89 12.07 1.20
C ARG A 101 -5.42 11.47 -0.09
N ASN A 102 -5.64 10.15 -0.14
CA ASN A 102 -6.33 9.53 -1.27
C ASN A 102 -7.79 10.00 -1.38
N ALA A 103 -8.48 10.30 -0.28
CA ALA A 103 -9.85 10.81 -0.34
C ALA A 103 -9.92 12.23 -0.91
N LEU A 104 -8.95 13.07 -0.55
CA LEU A 104 -8.87 14.49 -0.91
C LEU A 104 -8.28 14.77 -2.30
N LEU A 105 -7.68 13.76 -2.95
CA LEU A 105 -7.15 13.94 -4.30
C LEU A 105 -8.29 14.26 -5.27
N GLU A 106 -8.18 15.36 -6.01
CA GLU A 106 -9.14 15.80 -7.02
C GLU A 106 -8.49 15.74 -8.41
N ASP A 107 -8.36 14.52 -8.95
CA ASP A 107 -7.74 14.26 -10.27
C ASP A 107 -8.77 14.01 -11.38
N GLY A 108 -10.06 14.08 -11.07
CA GLY A 108 -11.16 13.78 -12.00
C GLY A 108 -11.18 12.34 -12.52
N THR A 109 -10.34 11.45 -11.97
CA THR A 109 -10.18 10.08 -12.45
C THR A 109 -11.16 9.17 -11.74
N GLN A 110 -12.07 8.56 -12.51
CA GLN A 110 -12.92 7.48 -12.00
C GLN A 110 -12.29 6.14 -12.37
N PRO A 111 -11.82 5.35 -11.40
CA PRO A 111 -11.14 4.11 -11.70
C PRO A 111 -12.12 3.02 -12.16
N GLU A 112 -11.73 2.26 -13.18
CA GLU A 112 -12.45 1.04 -13.56
C GLU A 112 -12.10 -0.09 -12.59
N LEU A 113 -13.04 -0.41 -11.70
CA LEU A 113 -12.88 -1.45 -10.68
C LEU A 113 -13.82 -2.63 -10.93
N PRO A 114 -13.37 -3.86 -10.62
CA PRO A 114 -14.22 -5.03 -10.75
C PRO A 114 -15.40 -4.89 -9.79
N ARG A 115 -16.60 -5.23 -10.27
CA ARG A 115 -17.72 -5.48 -9.38
C ARG A 115 -17.59 -6.89 -8.81
N ALA A 116 -17.40 -6.97 -7.50
CA ALA A 116 -17.28 -8.24 -6.82
C ALA A 116 -18.59 -9.04 -6.88
N ASN A 117 -18.48 -10.35 -7.12
CA ASN A 117 -19.59 -11.26 -6.88
C ASN A 117 -19.68 -11.57 -5.37
N GLU A 118 -20.43 -10.75 -4.65
CA GLU A 118 -20.55 -10.81 -3.19
C GLU A 118 -21.01 -12.20 -2.67
N LYS A 119 -21.86 -12.90 -3.43
CA LYS A 119 -22.35 -14.24 -3.02
C LYS A 119 -21.24 -15.28 -3.08
N GLU A 120 -20.44 -15.26 -4.14
CA GLU A 120 -19.33 -16.19 -4.34
C GLU A 120 -18.24 -15.97 -3.30
N ILE A 121 -17.89 -14.72 -3.00
CA ILE A 121 -16.81 -14.45 -2.05
C ILE A 121 -17.20 -14.82 -0.61
N VAL A 122 -18.45 -14.60 -0.22
CA VAL A 122 -18.94 -15.03 1.10
C VAL A 122 -19.00 -16.56 1.19
N ALA A 123 -19.40 -17.25 0.11
CA ALA A 123 -19.38 -18.71 0.06
C ALA A 123 -17.95 -19.25 0.20
N ALA A 124 -16.98 -18.66 -0.51
CA ALA A 124 -15.56 -19.01 -0.41
C ALA A 124 -15.00 -18.77 1.01
N ALA A 125 -15.38 -17.68 1.68
CA ALA A 125 -14.96 -17.41 3.06
C ALA A 125 -15.50 -18.45 4.06
N ARG A 126 -16.69 -18.99 3.81
CA ARG A 126 -17.34 -19.98 4.69
C ARG A 126 -16.73 -21.38 4.62
N SER A 127 -16.10 -21.75 3.50
CA SER A 127 -15.50 -23.09 3.36
C SER A 127 -14.30 -23.32 4.28
N ARG A 128 -13.74 -22.24 4.87
CA ARG A 128 -12.59 -22.25 5.81
C ARG A 128 -11.31 -22.87 5.27
N THR A 129 -11.21 -23.13 3.97
CA THR A 129 -9.92 -23.45 3.34
C THR A 129 -9.18 -22.14 3.11
N ASN A 130 -8.47 -21.63 4.14
CA ASN A 130 -7.86 -20.28 4.14
C ASN A 130 -7.02 -19.97 2.89
N GLY A 131 -6.30 -20.96 2.36
CA GLY A 131 -5.52 -20.82 1.12
C GLY A 131 -6.37 -20.66 -0.14
N GLU A 132 -7.54 -21.32 -0.21
CA GLU A 132 -8.47 -21.20 -1.35
C GLU A 132 -9.22 -19.87 -1.31
N PHE A 133 -9.66 -19.45 -0.12
CA PHE A 133 -10.31 -18.15 0.05
C PHE A 133 -9.39 -17.00 -0.32
N THR A 134 -8.13 -17.00 0.17
CA THR A 134 -7.15 -15.94 -0.16
C THR A 134 -6.94 -15.83 -1.66
N ARG A 135 -6.83 -16.96 -2.38
CA ARG A 135 -6.69 -16.98 -3.83
C ARG A 135 -7.96 -16.49 -4.56
N ALA A 136 -9.14 -16.89 -4.10
CA ALA A 136 -10.41 -16.41 -4.65
C ALA A 136 -10.57 -14.90 -4.45
N PHE A 137 -10.24 -14.40 -3.25
CA PHE A 137 -10.25 -12.98 -2.93
C PHE A 137 -9.27 -12.19 -3.79
N ALA A 138 -8.04 -12.68 -3.93
CA ALA A 138 -7.03 -12.09 -4.81
C ALA A 138 -7.51 -12.01 -6.27
N SER A 139 -8.01 -13.12 -6.80
CA SER A 139 -8.49 -13.21 -8.19
C SER A 139 -9.67 -12.30 -8.46
N MET A 140 -10.65 -12.25 -7.56
CA MET A 140 -11.83 -11.39 -7.68
C MET A 140 -11.45 -9.89 -7.67
N LEU A 141 -10.49 -9.51 -6.81
CA LEU A 141 -10.02 -8.13 -6.72
C LEU A 141 -8.98 -7.76 -7.78
N GLY A 142 -8.42 -8.75 -8.49
CA GLY A 142 -7.31 -8.55 -9.44
C GLY A 142 -6.02 -8.06 -8.77
N ILE A 143 -5.74 -8.51 -7.55
CA ILE A 143 -4.54 -8.16 -6.77
C ILE A 143 -3.66 -9.40 -6.57
N GLU A 144 -2.39 -9.19 -6.25
CA GLU A 144 -1.47 -10.29 -5.95
C GLU A 144 -1.88 -11.08 -4.70
N ALA A 145 -1.55 -12.38 -4.67
CA ALA A 145 -1.84 -13.26 -3.54
C ALA A 145 -1.23 -12.74 -2.22
N GLY A 146 0.00 -12.23 -2.25
CA GLY A 146 0.65 -11.66 -1.07
C GLY A 146 -0.05 -10.39 -0.57
N THR A 147 -0.59 -9.56 -1.47
CA THR A 147 -1.38 -8.38 -1.08
C THR A 147 -2.72 -8.80 -0.47
N ALA A 148 -3.40 -9.80 -1.05
CA ALA A 148 -4.62 -10.36 -0.48
C ALA A 148 -4.38 -10.94 0.93
N GLU A 149 -3.29 -11.68 1.13
CA GLU A 149 -2.91 -12.20 2.44
C GLU A 149 -2.70 -11.08 3.47
N ARG A 150 -1.96 -10.02 3.12
CA ARG A 150 -1.77 -8.86 4.00
C ARG A 150 -3.07 -8.14 4.34
N ILE A 151 -4.02 -8.05 3.41
CA ILE A 151 -5.36 -7.48 3.65
C ILE A 151 -6.15 -8.33 4.65
N LEU A 152 -6.12 -9.65 4.49
CA LEU A 152 -6.89 -10.57 5.33
C LEU A 152 -6.30 -10.71 6.74
N LEU A 153 -4.97 -10.61 6.87
CA LEU A 153 -4.25 -10.65 8.14
C LEU A 153 -4.28 -9.32 8.91
N ASP A 154 -4.72 -8.21 8.29
CA ASP A 154 -4.87 -6.93 8.97
C ASP A 154 -5.97 -7.02 10.03
N SER A 155 -5.55 -7.10 11.30
CA SER A 155 -6.42 -7.27 12.46
C SER A 155 -7.39 -6.08 12.65
N SER A 156 -6.96 -4.86 12.28
CA SER A 156 -7.79 -3.65 12.35
C SER A 156 -9.01 -3.70 11.43
N GLY A 157 -9.00 -4.56 10.41
CA GLY A 157 -10.05 -4.64 9.39
C GLY A 157 -10.05 -3.48 8.40
N ARG A 158 -9.16 -2.49 8.56
CA ARG A 158 -9.13 -1.29 7.73
C ARG A 158 -8.73 -1.58 6.30
N ALA A 159 -7.72 -2.43 6.08
CA ALA A 159 -7.34 -2.90 4.75
C ALA A 159 -8.48 -3.70 4.07
N LEU A 160 -9.17 -4.55 4.84
CA LEU A 160 -10.33 -5.30 4.35
C LEU A 160 -11.48 -4.36 3.96
N ALA A 161 -11.74 -3.32 4.77
CA ALA A 161 -12.74 -2.31 4.48
C ALA A 161 -12.42 -1.55 3.20
N ILE A 162 -11.17 -1.13 3.00
CA ILE A 162 -10.69 -0.50 1.77
C ILE A 162 -10.91 -1.43 0.57
N ALA A 163 -10.48 -2.69 0.66
CA ALA A 163 -10.66 -3.66 -0.43
C ALA A 163 -12.14 -3.88 -0.78
N CYS A 164 -13.00 -4.04 0.22
CA CYS A 164 -14.43 -4.24 0.03
C CYS A 164 -15.10 -3.01 -0.58
N LYS A 165 -14.81 -1.80 -0.05
CA LYS A 165 -15.38 -0.55 -0.57
C LYS A 165 -14.90 -0.23 -1.97
N GLY A 166 -13.61 -0.41 -2.26
CA GLY A 166 -13.07 -0.21 -3.61
C GLY A 166 -13.70 -1.17 -4.62
N ALA A 167 -14.05 -2.39 -4.21
CA ALA A 167 -14.78 -3.34 -5.06
C ALA A 167 -16.30 -3.15 -5.04
N HIS A 168 -16.78 -2.04 -4.45
CA HIS A 168 -18.19 -1.68 -4.29
C HIS A 168 -19.05 -2.71 -3.56
N MET A 169 -18.46 -3.51 -2.67
CA MET A 169 -19.22 -4.42 -1.81
C MET A 169 -19.99 -3.65 -0.74
N ASN A 170 -21.19 -4.12 -0.43
CA ASN A 170 -21.97 -3.52 0.65
C ASN A 170 -21.44 -3.86 2.05
N ARG A 171 -21.99 -3.15 3.06
CA ARG A 171 -21.64 -3.32 4.47
C ARG A 171 -21.90 -4.73 5.00
N ALA A 172 -22.96 -5.40 4.55
CA ALA A 172 -23.30 -6.73 5.03
C ALA A 172 -22.26 -7.76 4.59
N THR A 173 -21.81 -7.69 3.34
CA THR A 173 -20.74 -8.54 2.79
C THR A 173 -19.42 -8.30 3.50
N PHE A 174 -19.03 -7.03 3.68
CA PHE A 174 -17.85 -6.71 4.50
C PHE A 174 -17.94 -7.32 5.90
N SER A 175 -19.07 -7.17 6.58
CA SER A 175 -19.24 -7.65 7.95
C SER A 175 -19.14 -9.17 8.04
N ALA A 176 -19.71 -9.88 7.06
CA ALA A 176 -19.58 -11.32 6.94
C ALA A 176 -18.11 -11.74 6.74
N LEU A 177 -17.39 -11.08 5.83
CA LEU A 177 -15.97 -11.35 5.60
C LEU A 177 -15.13 -11.03 6.84
N ALA A 178 -15.38 -9.91 7.51
CA ALA A 178 -14.66 -9.49 8.70
C ALA A 178 -14.75 -10.53 9.83
N VAL A 179 -15.94 -11.12 10.04
CA VAL A 179 -16.18 -12.18 11.03
C VAL A 179 -15.57 -13.52 10.58
N LEU A 180 -15.70 -13.89 9.31
CA LEU A 180 -15.21 -15.17 8.81
C LEU A 180 -13.69 -15.26 8.71
N THR A 181 -13.03 -14.11 8.59
CA THR A 181 -11.57 -13.97 8.47
C THR A 181 -10.89 -13.61 9.78
N GLU A 182 -11.67 -13.33 10.83
CA GLU A 182 -11.15 -13.13 12.17
C GLU A 182 -10.48 -14.43 12.65
N GLY A 183 -9.17 -14.38 12.89
CA GLY A 183 -8.43 -15.53 13.43
C GLY A 183 -8.93 -15.89 14.83
N SER A 184 -8.82 -17.17 15.20
CA SER A 184 -9.31 -17.73 16.47
C SER A 184 -8.62 -17.20 17.75
N GLY A 185 -7.85 -16.12 17.69
CA GLY A 185 -7.09 -15.60 18.83
C GLY A 185 -6.59 -14.18 18.61
N GLY A 186 -7.37 -13.19 19.03
CA GLY A 186 -6.92 -11.80 19.07
C GLY A 186 -7.93 -10.90 19.78
N THR A 187 -7.44 -10.14 20.76
CA THR A 187 -8.16 -9.20 21.63
C THR A 187 -8.59 -7.89 20.94
N VAL A 188 -8.61 -7.84 19.61
CA VAL A 188 -9.11 -6.68 18.87
C VAL A 188 -10.62 -6.70 18.97
N ASP A 189 -11.23 -5.56 19.31
CA ASP A 189 -12.68 -5.47 19.40
C ASP A 189 -13.25 -5.70 18.00
N LEU A 190 -13.93 -6.83 17.77
CA LEU A 190 -14.69 -7.09 16.54
C LEU A 190 -15.56 -5.88 16.16
N ARG A 191 -16.06 -5.11 17.14
CA ARG A 191 -16.76 -3.85 16.89
C ARG A 191 -15.88 -2.82 16.18
N GLU A 192 -14.63 -2.62 16.61
CA GLU A 192 -13.68 -1.72 15.98
C GLU A 192 -13.39 -2.17 14.54
N ARG A 193 -13.09 -3.46 14.35
CA ARG A 193 -12.93 -4.08 13.02
C ARG A 193 -14.13 -3.82 12.14
N LEU A 194 -15.35 -4.00 12.65
CA LEU A 194 -16.59 -3.77 11.91
C LEU A 194 -16.87 -2.28 11.63
N SER A 195 -16.42 -1.37 12.50
CA SER A 195 -16.58 0.08 12.35
C SER A 195 -15.66 0.67 11.29
N SER A 196 -14.54 0.00 10.98
CA SER A 196 -13.56 0.44 9.98
C SER A 196 -14.20 0.73 8.63
N PHE A 197 -15.20 -0.06 8.22
CA PHE A 197 -15.95 0.16 6.98
C PHE A 197 -16.57 1.54 6.90
N ASP A 198 -17.16 2.05 7.97
CA ASP A 198 -17.85 3.35 7.95
C ASP A 198 -16.85 4.51 7.81
N SER A 199 -15.66 4.36 8.39
CA SER A 199 -14.62 5.40 8.40
C SER A 199 -13.89 5.60 7.08
N VAL A 200 -13.91 4.61 6.18
CA VAL A 200 -13.13 4.65 4.93
C VAL A 200 -13.91 5.37 3.83
N PRO A 201 -13.43 6.49 3.26
CA PRO A 201 -14.08 7.14 2.12
C PRO A 201 -14.04 6.25 0.88
N LEU A 202 -15.11 6.27 0.08
CA LEU A 202 -15.20 5.44 -1.13
C LEU A 202 -14.08 5.77 -2.13
N THR A 203 -13.84 7.05 -2.41
CA THR A 203 -12.79 7.52 -3.35
C THR A 203 -11.40 7.06 -2.92
N ALA A 204 -11.10 7.10 -1.62
CA ALA A 204 -9.85 6.58 -1.09
C ALA A 204 -9.73 5.07 -1.28
N ALA A 205 -10.83 4.35 -1.04
CA ALA A 205 -10.87 2.90 -1.16
C ALA A 205 -10.62 2.44 -2.60
N GLU A 206 -11.27 3.10 -3.55
CA GLU A 206 -11.11 2.86 -4.98
C GLU A 206 -9.66 3.09 -5.44
N ARG A 207 -9.05 4.21 -5.05
CA ARG A 207 -7.67 4.55 -5.44
C ARG A 207 -6.63 3.60 -4.86
N LEU A 208 -6.76 3.25 -3.57
CA LEU A 208 -5.86 2.27 -2.95
C LEU A 208 -6.02 0.89 -3.58
N LEU A 209 -7.25 0.48 -3.90
CA LEU A 209 -7.47 -0.79 -4.61
C LEU A 209 -6.84 -0.78 -6.01
N VAL A 210 -6.94 0.32 -6.77
CA VAL A 210 -6.22 0.47 -8.05
C VAL A 210 -4.72 0.32 -7.85
N HIS A 211 -4.15 0.99 -6.86
CA HIS A 211 -2.72 0.90 -6.56
C HIS A 211 -2.30 -0.54 -6.21
N TRP A 212 -3.12 -1.29 -5.49
CA TRP A 212 -2.84 -2.72 -5.21
C TRP A 212 -2.99 -3.61 -6.45
N ARG A 213 -3.85 -3.26 -7.40
CA ARG A 213 -4.02 -3.97 -8.67
C ARG A 213 -2.87 -3.71 -9.64
N THR A 214 -2.31 -2.51 -9.68
CA THR A 214 -1.16 -2.21 -10.56
C THR A 214 0.09 -2.98 -10.17
N LYS A 215 0.22 -3.37 -8.89
CA LYS A 215 1.26 -4.30 -8.45
C LYS A 215 1.15 -5.67 -9.11
N HIS A 216 -0.06 -6.21 -9.27
CA HIS A 216 -0.28 -7.49 -9.97
C HIS A 216 0.16 -7.44 -11.44
N ALA A 217 0.02 -6.30 -12.12
CA ALA A 217 0.29 -6.18 -13.55
C ALA A 217 1.77 -5.97 -13.91
N ALA A 218 2.64 -5.72 -12.92
CA ALA A 218 4.06 -5.42 -13.10
C ALA A 218 4.93 -6.65 -12.77
#